data_AF-A0A662U0S3-F1
#
_entry.id   AF-A0A662U0S3-F1
#
_cell.length_a   1.000
_cell.length_b   1.000
_cell.length_c   1.000
_cell.angle_alpha   90.00
_cell.angle_beta   90.00
_cell.angle_gamma   90.00
#
_symmetry.space_group_name_H-M   'P 1'
#
loop_
_entity.id
_entity.type
_entity.pdbx_description
1 polymer ?
#
loop_
_entity_poly.entity_id
_entity_poly.type
_entity_poly.pdbx_seq_one_letter_code
_entity_poly.pdbx_strand_id
1 'polypeptide(L)'
;MKKIEIKNYKSLEDVSVGLGKFNVIIGPNMSGKSNFLDSLRFLSQATAGPTNELPTILRERGGFEKILFWRRKNTTHKHLYRVYIQQKEI
;
A
#
# COMPACT_ATOMS: atom_id res chain seq x y z
N MET A 1 14.64 12.36 7.56
CA MET A 1 14.50 11.26 6.56
C MET A 1 13.04 10.86 6.48
N LYS A 2 12.48 10.70 5.28
CA LYS A 2 11.11 10.19 5.09
C LYS A 2 11.18 8.69 4.81
N LYS A 3 10.29 7.90 5.41
CA LYS A 3 10.23 6.45 5.24
C LYS A 3 8.80 6.01 5.00
N ILE A 4 8.61 5.11 4.04
CA ILE A 4 7.33 4.44 3.76
C ILE A 4 7.48 2.96 4.08
N GLU A 5 6.55 2.44 4.87
CA GLU A 5 6.40 1.01 5.12
C GLU A 5 5.03 0.54 4.66
N ILE A 6 4.96 -0.51 3.86
CA ILE A 6 3.72 -1.10 3.34
C ILE A 6 3.68 -2.57 3.74
N LYS A 7 2.57 -3.00 4.37
CA LYS A 7 2.36 -4.39 4.75
C LYS A 7 1.05 -4.94 4.19
N ASN A 8 1.09 -6.20 3.79
CA ASN A 8 -0.03 -6.99 3.29
C ASN A 8 -0.79 -6.36 2.09
N TYR A 9 -0.10 -5.82 1.10
CA TYR A 9 -0.72 -5.21 -0.07
C TYR A 9 -0.37 -5.93 -1.37
N LYS A 10 -1.34 -6.60 -2.01
CA LYS A 10 -1.18 -7.33 -3.29
C LYS A 10 0.05 -8.24 -3.35
N SER A 11 1.19 -7.76 -3.86
CA SER A 11 2.47 -8.50 -3.93
C SER A 11 3.50 -8.12 -2.88
N LEU A 12 3.16 -7.18 -2.01
CA LEU A 12 4.02 -6.60 -1.01
C LEU A 12 3.64 -7.21 0.34
N GLU A 13 4.45 -8.15 0.83
CA GLU A 13 4.24 -8.72 2.16
C GLU A 13 4.67 -7.73 3.26
N ASP A 14 5.93 -7.29 3.21
CA ASP A 14 6.53 -6.30 4.10
C ASP A 14 7.61 -5.54 3.34
N VAL A 15 7.32 -4.29 2.98
CA VAL A 15 8.21 -3.44 2.17
C VAL A 15 8.52 -2.16 2.91
N SER A 16 9.80 -1.79 2.93
CA SER A 16 10.30 -0.60 3.61
C SER A 16 11.22 0.20 2.69
N VAL A 17 10.88 1.45 2.43
CA VAL A 17 11.61 2.32 1.49
C VAL A 17 11.89 3.67 2.12
N GLY A 18 13.17 4.07 2.15
CA GLY A 18 13.57 5.43 2.45
C GLY A 18 13.32 6.33 1.23
N LEU A 19 12.77 7.52 1.46
CA LEU A 19 12.48 8.51 0.43
C LEU A 19 13.45 9.68 0.48
N GLY A 20 14.06 9.98 -0.67
CA GLY A 20 14.75 11.23 -0.95
C GLY A 20 13.84 12.26 -1.61
N LYS A 21 14.41 13.41 -2.01
CA LYS A 21 13.70 14.45 -2.79
C LYS A 21 13.28 13.95 -4.18
N PHE A 22 14.03 12.99 -4.72
CA PHE A 22 13.79 12.33 -6.00
C PHE A 22 14.01 10.82 -5.80
N ASN A 23 13.12 9.99 -6.35
CA ASN A 23 13.16 8.54 -6.17
C ASN A 23 12.89 7.86 -7.51
N VAL A 24 13.69 6.85 -7.84
CA VAL A 24 13.53 6.04 -9.05
C VAL A 24 13.26 4.59 -8.63
N ILE A 25 12.19 4.00 -9.15
CA ILE A 25 11.78 2.62 -8.85
C ILE A 25 12.06 1.74 -10.07
N ILE A 26 13.03 0.84 -9.97
CA ILE A 26 13.47 -0.06 -11.05
C ILE A 26 13.50 -1.52 -10.59
N GLY A 27 13.49 -2.45 -11.55
CA GLY A 27 13.57 -3.89 -11.29
C GLY A 27 12.76 -4.73 -12.29
N PRO A 28 12.84 -6.07 -12.23
CA PRO A 28 12.19 -6.99 -13.17
C PRO A 28 10.66 -6.86 -13.18
N ASN A 29 10.00 -7.29 -14.26
CA ASN A 29 8.55 -7.39 -14.26
C ASN A 29 8.06 -8.27 -13.09
N MET A 30 6.88 -7.94 -12.56
CA MET A 30 6.28 -8.65 -11.43
C MET A 30 7.02 -8.48 -10.07
N SER A 31 8.07 -7.67 -9.99
CA SER A 31 8.81 -7.40 -8.74
C SER A 31 8.07 -6.51 -7.72
N GLY A 32 6.82 -6.12 -7.99
CA GLY A 32 6.00 -5.33 -7.07
C GLY A 32 6.04 -3.80 -7.25
N LYS A 33 6.80 -3.27 -8.22
CA LYS A 33 6.89 -1.82 -8.49
C LYS A 33 5.53 -1.16 -8.72
N SER A 34 4.70 -1.73 -9.60
CA SER A 34 3.36 -1.20 -9.86
C SER A 34 2.46 -1.31 -8.64
N ASN A 35 2.61 -2.35 -7.82
CA ASN A 35 1.85 -2.51 -6.58
C ASN A 35 2.29 -1.53 -5.50
N PHE A 36 3.56 -1.13 -5.47
CA PHE A 36 4.05 -0.07 -4.58
C PHE A 36 3.43 1.28 -4.94
N LEU A 37 3.41 1.63 -6.23
CA LEU A 37 2.73 2.86 -6.66
C LEU A 37 1.22 2.78 -6.43
N ASP A 38 0.61 1.63 -6.65
CA ASP A 38 -0.82 1.43 -6.43
C ASP A 38 -1.22 1.50 -4.95
N SER A 39 -0.38 1.03 -4.01
CA SER A 39 -0.65 1.18 -2.58
C SER A 39 -0.64 2.66 -2.16
N LEU A 40 0.27 3.47 -2.72
CA LEU A 40 0.30 4.91 -2.48
C LEU A 40 -0.92 5.61 -3.08
N ARG A 41 -1.35 5.20 -4.27
CA ARG A 41 -2.61 5.69 -4.88
C ARG A 41 -3.82 5.34 -4.01
N PHE A 42 -3.89 4.09 -3.52
CA PHE A 42 -4.96 3.66 -2.63
C PHE A 42 -4.97 4.47 -1.33
N LEU A 43 -3.80 4.69 -0.71
CA LEU A 43 -3.69 5.55 0.46
C LEU A 43 -4.22 6.96 0.17
N SER A 44 -3.77 7.57 -0.93
CA SER A 44 -4.22 8.91 -1.34
C SER A 44 -5.73 8.97 -1.52
N GLN A 45 -6.35 7.98 -2.17
CA GLN A 45 -7.80 7.91 -2.35
C GLN A 45 -8.52 7.74 -1.01
N ALA A 46 -7.99 6.87 -0.14
CA ALA A 46 -8.58 6.59 1.16
C ALA A 46 -8.46 7.76 2.16
N THR A 47 -7.50 8.67 1.97
CA THR A 47 -7.27 9.82 2.87
C THR A 47 -7.74 11.16 2.32
N ALA A 48 -7.96 11.30 1.01
CA ALA A 48 -8.30 12.58 0.38
C ALA A 48 -9.80 12.91 0.44
N GLY A 49 -10.67 11.91 0.52
CA GLY A 49 -12.13 12.07 0.57
C GLY A 49 -12.74 11.88 1.97
N PRO A 50 -14.02 12.20 2.15
CA PRO A 50 -14.76 11.84 3.35
C PRO A 50 -14.78 10.31 3.55
N THR A 51 -14.77 9.86 4.80
CA THR A 51 -14.57 8.45 5.18
C THR A 51 -15.65 7.49 4.63
N ASN A 52 -16.80 8.02 4.21
CA ASN A 52 -17.88 7.27 3.57
C ASN A 52 -17.54 6.81 2.13
N GLU A 53 -16.46 7.29 1.53
CA GLU A 53 -16.03 6.89 0.18
C GLU A 53 -15.19 5.60 0.16
N LEU A 54 -14.62 5.19 1.31
CA LEU A 54 -13.78 4.00 1.40
C LEU A 54 -14.46 2.72 0.89
N PRO A 55 -15.74 2.43 1.22
CA PRO A 55 -16.46 1.29 0.63
C PRO A 55 -16.55 1.35 -0.89
N THR A 56 -16.75 2.54 -1.48
CA THR A 56 -16.80 2.73 -2.93
C THR A 56 -15.44 2.48 -3.56
N ILE A 57 -14.37 3.05 -3.00
CA ILE A 57 -12.99 2.84 -3.46
C ILE A 57 -12.61 1.35 -3.41
N LEU A 58 -13.00 0.65 -2.34
CA LEU A 58 -12.77 -0.80 -2.22
C LEU A 58 -13.57 -1.59 -3.26
N ARG A 59 -14.82 -1.21 -3.53
CA ARG A 59 -15.66 -1.85 -4.55
C ARG A 59 -15.07 -1.69 -5.95
N GLU A 60 -14.61 -0.49 -6.30
CA GLU A 60 -13.95 -0.21 -7.58
C GLU A 60 -12.65 -1.02 -7.76
N ARG A 61 -11.98 -1.34 -6.65
CA ARG A 61 -10.78 -2.20 -6.62
C ARG A 61 -11.09 -3.70 -6.60
N GLY A 62 -12.37 -4.09 -6.70
CA GLY A 62 -12.81 -5.49 -6.71
C GLY A 62 -12.96 -6.12 -5.32
N GLY A 63 -13.08 -5.29 -4.28
CA GLY A 63 -13.24 -5.69 -2.89
C GLY A 63 -11.94 -5.73 -2.09
N PHE A 64 -12.08 -5.79 -0.76
CA PHE A 64 -10.95 -5.75 0.17
C PHE A 64 -9.94 -6.91 -0.05
N GLU A 65 -10.43 -8.12 -0.34
CA GLU A 65 -9.60 -9.30 -0.63
C GLU A 65 -8.68 -9.14 -1.86
N LYS A 66 -9.00 -8.22 -2.78
CA LYS A 66 -8.18 -7.96 -3.98
C LYS A 66 -7.01 -7.01 -3.70
N ILE A 67 -7.08 -6.22 -2.63
CA ILE A 67 -5.99 -5.34 -2.22
C ILE A 67 -5.02 -6.00 -1.24
N LEU A 68 -5.43 -7.11 -0.62
CA LEU A 68 -4.60 -7.86 0.33
C LEU A 68 -3.50 -8.69 -0.35
N PHE A 69 -2.44 -8.95 0.42
CA PHE A 69 -1.36 -9.85 0.01
C PHE A 69 -1.88 -11.27 -0.23
N TRP A 70 -1.60 -11.83 -1.42
CA TRP A 70 -2.30 -13.02 -1.89
C TRP A 70 -2.06 -14.27 -1.03
N ARG A 71 -0.89 -14.44 -0.40
CA ARG A 71 -0.59 -15.63 0.43
C ARG A 71 -1.31 -15.61 1.78
N ARG A 72 -1.85 -14.46 2.23
CA ARG A 72 -2.48 -14.30 3.55
C ARG A 72 -4.00 -14.27 3.56
N LYS A 73 -4.65 -14.62 2.45
CA LYS A 73 -6.13 -14.69 2.34
C LYS A 73 -6.80 -15.72 3.27
N ASN A 74 -6.02 -16.62 3.90
CA ASN A 74 -6.53 -17.74 4.71
C ASN A 74 -6.12 -17.75 6.20
N THR A 75 -5.56 -16.67 6.76
CA THR A 75 -5.07 -16.61 8.17
C THR A 75 -5.83 -15.60 9.05
N THR A 76 -5.87 -15.79 10.37
CA THR A 76 -6.66 -14.99 11.36
C THR A 76 -6.26 -13.50 11.47
N HIS A 77 -5.09 -13.08 10.98
CA HIS A 77 -4.67 -11.67 10.90
C HIS A 77 -5.07 -10.98 9.58
N LYS A 78 -6.16 -11.46 8.96
CA LYS A 78 -6.58 -11.27 7.57
C LYS A 78 -6.90 -9.85 7.12
N HIS A 79 -7.11 -8.90 8.04
CA HIS A 79 -7.82 -7.65 7.70
C HIS A 79 -6.96 -6.40 7.64
N LEU A 80 -5.63 -6.51 7.62
CA LEU A 80 -4.78 -5.36 7.87
C LEU A 80 -3.84 -5.08 6.70
N TYR A 81 -4.28 -4.20 5.82
CA TYR A 81 -3.39 -3.31 5.08
C TYR A 81 -2.86 -2.25 6.06
N ARG A 82 -1.55 -2.05 6.08
CA ARG A 82 -0.93 -1.02 6.92
C ARG A 82 0.07 -0.22 6.10
N VAL A 83 0.00 1.09 6.23
CA VAL A 83 1.04 2.00 5.73
C VAL A 83 1.50 2.92 6.83
N TYR A 84 2.82 3.01 6.99
CA TYR A 84 3.45 3.97 7.89
C TYR A 84 4.24 4.97 7.05
N ILE A 85 3.99 6.26 7.29
CA ILE A 85 4.79 7.35 6.76
C ILE A 85 5.47 8.01 7.95
N GLN A 86 6.79 7.89 8.03
CA GLN A 86 7.58 8.54 9.07
C GLN A 86 8.34 9.71 8.46
N GLN A 87 8.27 10.88 9.10
CA GLN A 87 9.13 12.02 8.79
C GLN A 87 9.95 12.34 10.03
N LYS A 88 11.26 12.16 9.95
CA LYS A 88 12.18 12.63 10.99
C LYS A 88 12.43 14.13 10.75
N GLU A 89 11.89 14.98 11.60
CA GLU A 89 12.26 16.40 11.70
C GLU A 89 13.68 16.49 12.28
N ILE A 90 14.43 17.50 11.83
CA ILE A 90 15.77 17.87 12.31
C ILE A 90 15.56 18.94 13.37
#